data_AF-A0A7C7VZY3-F1
#
_entry.id   AF-A0A7C7VZY3-F1
#
_cell.length_a   1.000
_cell.length_b   1.000
_cell.length_c   1.000
_cell.angle_alpha   90.00
_cell.angle_beta   90.00
_cell.angle_gamma   90.00
#
_symmetry.space_group_name_H-M   'P 1'
#
loop_
_entity.id
_entity.type
_entity.pdbx_description
1 polymer ?
#
loop_
_entity_poly.entity_id
_entity_poly.type
_entity_poly.pdbx_seq_one_letter_code
_entity_poly.pdbx_strand_id
1 'polypeptide(L)'
;MKQKLDEALDIIFSLAPFARVLHHIPGRIRIRISTEAARYLSGDMAGISGVISGLPGIMNVRINPIIGSVLVEYDPKFFEPDLWERIVGINGNSEEKAGFKNELLERISSRLNR
;
A
#
# COMPACT_ATOMS: atom_id res chain seq x y z
N MET A 1 -7.81 16.19 -4.31
CA MET A 1 -8.05 14.77 -3.93
C MET A 1 -7.22 13.82 -4.79
N LYS A 2 -7.37 13.81 -6.13
CA LYS A 2 -6.59 12.94 -7.03
C LYS A 2 -5.07 13.06 -6.87
N GLN A 3 -4.54 14.28 -6.74
CA GLN A 3 -3.10 14.50 -6.52
C GLN A 3 -2.57 13.84 -5.23
N LYS A 4 -3.26 14.01 -4.10
CA LYS A 4 -2.86 13.37 -2.83
C LYS A 4 -2.89 11.84 -2.90
N LEU A 5 -3.85 11.28 -3.65
CA LEU A 5 -3.93 9.84 -3.86
C LEU A 5 -2.79 9.34 -4.74
N ASP A 6 -2.43 10.08 -5.79
CA ASP A 6 -1.32 9.77 -6.67
C ASP A 6 0.02 9.73 -5.92
N GLU A 7 0.27 10.75 -5.09
CA GLU A 7 1.44 10.82 -4.19
C GLU A 7 1.48 9.66 -3.18
N ALA A 8 0.31 9.30 -2.61
CA ALA A 8 0.20 8.16 -1.70
C ALA A 8 0.55 6.83 -2.40
N LEU A 9 0.10 6.65 -3.64
CA LEU A 9 0.43 5.47 -4.43
C LEU A 9 1.92 5.43 -4.79
N ASP A 10 2.56 6.56 -5.09
CA ASP A 10 4.02 6.58 -5.31
C ASP A 10 4.78 6.05 -4.10
N ILE A 11 4.41 6.49 -2.91
CA ILE A 11 5.05 6.04 -1.67
C ILE A 11 4.85 4.53 -1.49
N ILE A 12 3.64 4.01 -1.70
CA ILE A 12 3.35 2.58 -1.55
C ILE A 12 4.14 1.74 -2.56
N PHE A 13 4.18 2.15 -3.83
CA PHE A 13 4.91 1.42 -4.87
C PHE A 13 6.44 1.50 -4.68
N SER A 14 6.95 2.59 -4.09
CA SER A 14 8.37 2.69 -3.71
C SER A 14 8.75 1.67 -2.62
N LEU A 15 7.77 1.21 -1.84
CA LEU A 15 7.94 0.27 -0.74
C LEU A 15 7.71 -1.19 -1.10
N ALA A 16 6.96 -1.45 -2.16
CA ALA A 16 6.69 -2.81 -2.64
C ALA A 16 7.94 -3.71 -2.72
N PRO A 17 9.11 -3.25 -3.22
CA PRO A 17 10.32 -4.10 -3.29
C PRO A 17 10.85 -4.58 -1.93
N PHE A 18 10.49 -3.90 -0.85
CA PHE A 18 10.89 -4.24 0.51
C PHE A 18 9.75 -4.87 1.33
N ALA A 19 8.60 -5.06 0.71
CA ALA A 19 7.40 -5.57 1.34
C ALA A 19 7.22 -7.06 1.06
N ARG A 20 6.71 -7.78 2.06
CA ARG A 20 6.30 -9.18 1.91
C ARG A 20 5.01 -9.42 2.67
N VAL A 21 4.05 -10.10 2.06
CA VAL A 21 2.84 -10.54 2.75
C VAL A 21 3.19 -11.61 3.78
N LEU A 22 2.85 -11.36 5.05
CA LEU A 22 2.97 -12.33 6.14
C LEU A 22 1.70 -13.16 6.31
N HIS A 23 0.55 -12.51 6.21
CA HIS A 23 -0.75 -13.14 6.35
C HIS A 23 -1.81 -12.27 5.68
N HIS A 24 -2.76 -12.91 5.02
CA HIS A 24 -3.82 -12.19 4.33
C HIS A 24 -5.14 -12.95 4.41
N ILE A 25 -6.18 -12.23 4.82
CA ILE A 25 -7.58 -12.63 4.71
C ILE A 25 -8.36 -11.44 4.11
N PRO A 26 -9.52 -11.68 3.47
CA PRO A 26 -10.35 -10.58 2.99
C PRO A 26 -10.64 -9.56 4.09
N GLY A 27 -10.27 -8.31 3.82
CA GLY A 27 -10.42 -7.17 4.74
C GLY A 27 -9.29 -6.99 5.75
N ARG A 28 -8.28 -7.87 5.79
CA ARG A 28 -7.10 -7.70 6.65
C ARG A 28 -5.84 -8.31 6.06
N ILE A 29 -4.83 -7.47 5.82
CA ILE A 29 -3.50 -7.90 5.39
C ILE A 29 -2.43 -7.49 6.39
N ARG A 30 -1.49 -8.40 6.66
CA ARG A 30 -0.27 -8.12 7.41
C ARG A 30 0.93 -8.22 6.49
N ILE A 31 1.68 -7.14 6.42
CA ILE A 31 2.85 -6.96 5.55
C ILE A 31 4.09 -6.81 6.44
N ARG A 32 5.17 -7.49 6.10
CA ARG A 32 6.51 -7.23 6.65
C ARG A 32 7.22 -6.27 5.71
N ILE A 33 7.78 -5.21 6.28
CA ILE A 33 8.67 -4.29 5.60
C ILE A 33 10.08 -4.63 6.09
N SER A 34 11.00 -4.87 5.14
CA SER A 34 12.36 -5.25 5.47
C SER A 34 13.12 -4.07 6.10
N THR A 35 14.16 -4.39 6.86
CA THR A 35 15.03 -3.38 7.50
C THR A 35 15.79 -2.53 6.48
N GLU A 36 15.96 -3.03 5.25
CA GLU A 36 16.51 -2.30 4.11
C GLU A 36 15.61 -1.12 3.70
N ALA A 37 14.29 -1.26 3.84
CA ALA A 37 13.36 -0.17 3.57
C ALA A 37 13.61 1.03 4.49
N ALA A 38 14.00 0.80 5.74
CA ALA A 38 14.27 1.88 6.70
C ALA A 38 15.40 2.81 6.22
N ARG A 39 16.34 2.31 5.40
CA ARG A 39 17.38 3.12 4.76
C ARG A 39 16.83 3.98 3.61
N TYR A 40 15.82 3.49 2.89
CA TYR A 40 15.16 4.22 1.81
C TYR A 40 14.14 5.26 2.32
N LEU A 41 13.54 4.99 3.47
CA LEU A 41 12.49 5.82 4.08
C LEU A 41 13.00 6.86 5.09
N SER A 42 14.32 6.94 5.29
CA SER A 42 14.91 7.76 6.37
C SER A 42 14.29 7.48 7.76
N GLY A 43 13.79 6.27 7.99
CA GLY A 43 13.12 5.88 9.23
C GLY A 43 11.68 6.39 9.43
N ASP A 44 11.04 7.05 8.45
CA ASP A 44 9.68 7.61 8.61
C ASP A 44 8.56 6.56 8.43
N MET A 45 8.57 5.55 9.29
CA MET A 45 7.49 4.57 9.36
C MET A 45 6.16 5.21 9.78
N ALA A 46 6.19 6.31 10.54
CA ALA A 46 5.00 7.03 10.95
C ALA A 46 4.30 7.72 9.76
N GLY A 47 5.07 8.36 8.87
CA GLY A 47 4.59 8.94 7.61
C GLY A 47 3.91 7.90 6.71
N ILE A 48 4.47 6.70 6.63
CA ILE A 48 3.85 5.58 5.89
C ILE A 48 2.49 5.23 6.48
N SER A 49 2.36 5.17 7.80
CA SER A 49 1.06 4.93 8.43
C SER A 49 0.04 5.99 8.03
N GLY A 50 0.43 7.26 8.03
CA GLY A 50 -0.44 8.36 7.65
C GLY A 50 -0.89 8.26 6.19
N VAL A 51 0.04 7.92 5.29
CA VAL A 51 -0.24 7.72 3.87
C VAL A 51 -1.24 6.58 3.65
N ILE A 52 -1.00 5.41 4.25
CA ILE A 52 -1.89 4.25 4.09
C ILE A 52 -3.25 4.53 4.72
N SER A 53 -3.30 5.09 5.93
CA SER A 53 -4.55 5.44 6.60
C SER A 53 -5.39 6.48 5.85
N GLY A 54 -4.77 7.30 5.02
CA GLY A 54 -5.45 8.31 4.20
C GLY A 54 -6.10 7.75 2.93
N LEU A 55 -5.84 6.49 2.57
CA LEU A 55 -6.46 5.89 1.39
C LEU A 55 -7.94 5.56 1.66
N PRO A 56 -8.82 5.80 0.69
CA PRO A 56 -10.23 5.42 0.81
C PRO A 56 -10.38 3.91 0.94
N GLY A 57 -11.32 3.44 1.75
CA GLY A 57 -11.53 2.02 2.00
C GLY A 57 -10.53 1.40 3.00
N ILE A 58 -9.57 2.16 3.53
CA ILE A 58 -8.76 1.73 4.67
C ILE A 58 -9.48 2.10 5.96
N MET A 59 -9.65 1.12 6.84
CA MET A 59 -10.38 1.28 8.10
C MET A 59 -9.43 1.53 9.27
N ASN A 60 -8.28 0.85 9.27
CA ASN A 60 -7.31 0.94 10.36
C ASN A 60 -5.93 0.48 9.90
N VAL A 61 -4.88 1.13 10.39
CA VAL A 61 -3.48 0.79 10.13
C VAL A 61 -2.74 0.73 11.45
N ARG A 62 -2.01 -0.36 11.68
CA ARG A 62 -1.14 -0.52 12.84
C ARG A 62 0.26 -0.91 12.40
N ILE A 63 1.24 -0.13 12.84
CA ILE A 63 2.66 -0.40 12.57
C ILE A 63 3.33 -0.86 13.85
N ASN A 64 4.10 -1.95 13.75
CA ASN A 64 5.06 -2.35 14.76
C ASN A 64 6.47 -2.16 14.18
N PRO A 65 7.14 -1.02 14.48
CA PRO A 65 8.43 -0.68 13.88
C PRO A 65 9.56 -1.59 14.38
N ILE A 66 9.47 -2.12 15.61
CA ILE A 66 10.48 -3.02 16.20
C ILE A 66 10.66 -4.26 15.32
N ILE A 67 9.56 -4.82 14.83
CA ILE A 67 9.58 -6.02 13.98
C ILE A 67 9.34 -5.69 12.50
N GLY A 68 9.23 -4.41 12.12
CA GLY A 68 8.97 -3.99 10.74
C GLY A 68 7.68 -4.59 10.16
N SER A 69 6.59 -4.62 10.90
CA SER A 69 5.31 -5.15 10.40
C SER A 69 4.22 -4.08 10.34
N VAL A 70 3.44 -4.07 9.26
CA VAL A 70 2.26 -3.22 9.06
C VAL A 70 1.04 -4.13 8.96
N LEU A 71 0.02 -3.85 9.77
CA LEU A 71 -1.30 -4.46 9.68
C LEU A 71 -2.25 -3.43 9.08
N VAL A 72 -2.96 -3.81 8.03
CA VAL A 72 -3.95 -2.98 7.36
C VAL A 72 -5.29 -3.70 7.41
N GLU A 73 -6.29 -3.04 7.97
CA GLU A 73 -7.70 -3.44 7.89
C GLU A 73 -8.37 -2.54 6.83
N TYR A 74 -9.05 -3.18 5.89
CA TYR A 74 -9.58 -2.52 4.69
C TYR A 74 -10.96 -3.07 4.34
N ASP A 75 -11.75 -2.32 3.56
CA ASP A 75 -13.01 -2.81 3.00
C ASP A 75 -12.71 -3.73 1.81
N PRO A 76 -12.98 -5.06 1.88
CA PRO A 76 -12.73 -5.98 0.78
C PRO A 76 -13.61 -5.72 -0.46
N LYS A 77 -14.68 -4.93 -0.32
CA LYS A 77 -15.48 -4.46 -1.47
C LYS A 77 -14.81 -3.28 -2.17
N PHE A 78 -14.04 -2.47 -1.43
CA PHE A 78 -13.29 -1.34 -1.96
C PHE A 78 -11.90 -1.71 -2.47
N PHE A 79 -11.24 -2.68 -1.83
CA PHE A 79 -9.99 -3.27 -2.31
C PHE A 79 -10.15 -4.78 -2.38
N GLU A 80 -10.15 -5.33 -3.59
CA GLU A 80 -10.14 -6.78 -3.77
C GLU A 80 -8.86 -7.37 -3.17
N PRO A 81 -8.92 -8.52 -2.45
CA PRO A 81 -7.73 -9.12 -1.84
C PRO A 81 -6.56 -9.27 -2.82
N ASP A 82 -6.80 -9.77 -4.03
CA ASP A 82 -5.75 -9.98 -5.04
C ASP A 82 -5.01 -8.69 -5.42
N LEU A 83 -5.63 -7.52 -5.24
CA LEU A 83 -4.98 -6.25 -5.50
C LEU A 83 -3.83 -5.97 -4.53
N TRP A 84 -3.98 -6.32 -3.26
CA TRP A 84 -2.92 -6.18 -2.27
C TRP A 84 -1.73 -7.09 -2.59
N GLU A 85 -2.02 -8.34 -2.98
CA GLU A 85 -0.99 -9.29 -3.40
C GLU A 85 -0.25 -8.78 -4.64
N ARG A 86 -0.97 -8.20 -5.61
CA ARG A 86 -0.37 -7.57 -6.80
C ARG A 86 0.51 -6.37 -6.44
N ILE A 87 0.08 -5.51 -5.52
CA ILE A 87 0.86 -4.34 -5.07
C ILE A 87 2.16 -4.80 -4.40
N VAL A 88 2.09 -5.75 -3.48
CA VAL A 88 3.29 -6.24 -2.78
C VAL A 88 4.18 -7.08 -3.70
N GLY A 89 3.58 -7.84 -4.61
CA GLY A 89 4.29 -8.73 -5.54
C GLY A 89 4.86 -8.04 -6.78
N ILE A 90 4.69 -6.72 -6.94
CA ILE A 90 5.14 -6.04 -8.16
C ILE A 90 6.67 -5.91 -8.22
N ASN A 91 7.28 -6.88 -8.90
CA ASN A 91 8.71 -6.91 -9.20
C ASN A 91 9.05 -6.39 -10.60
N GLY A 92 8.05 -5.88 -11.33
CA GLY A 92 8.16 -5.39 -12.69
C GLY A 92 9.13 -4.22 -12.88
N ASN A 93 9.49 -3.97 -14.13
CA ASN A 93 10.26 -2.79 -14.52
C ASN A 93 9.45 -1.50 -14.26
N SER A 94 10.08 -0.33 -14.41
CA SER A 94 9.44 0.96 -14.12
C SER A 94 8.16 1.21 -14.92
N GLU A 95 8.03 0.64 -16.11
CA GLU A 95 6.86 0.79 -16.99
C GLU A 95 5.66 -0.02 -16.47
N GLU A 96 5.87 -1.28 -16.10
CA GLU A 96 4.83 -2.13 -15.50
C GLU A 96 4.29 -1.53 -14.19
N LYS A 97 5.20 -0.99 -13.36
CA LYS A 97 4.83 -0.29 -12.12
C LYS A 97 3.99 0.94 -12.40
N ALA A 98 4.38 1.78 -13.36
CA ALA A 98 3.63 2.96 -13.74
C ALA A 98 2.24 2.62 -14.32
N GLY A 99 2.17 1.60 -15.17
CA GLY A 99 0.91 1.11 -15.73
C GLY A 99 -0.06 0.63 -14.65
N PHE A 100 0.43 -0.18 -13.70
CA PHE A 100 -0.40 -0.68 -12.61
C PHE A 100 -0.81 0.43 -11.62
N LYS A 101 0.09 1.38 -11.34
CA LYS A 101 -0.24 2.57 -10.53
C LYS A 101 -1.39 3.36 -11.17
N ASN A 102 -1.32 3.63 -12.47
CA ASN A 102 -2.35 4.35 -13.21
C ASN A 102 -3.69 3.58 -13.22
N GLU A 103 -3.65 2.26 -13.45
CA GLU A 103 -4.83 1.39 -13.35
C GLU A 103 -5.50 1.53 -11.97
N LEU A 104 -4.70 1.48 -10.90
CA LEU A 104 -5.19 1.58 -9.53
C LEU A 104 -5.75 2.97 -9.22
N LEU A 105 -5.08 4.04 -9.65
CA LEU A 105 -5.53 5.42 -9.46
C LEU A 105 -6.91 5.65 -10.11
N GLU A 106 -7.11 5.17 -11.33
CA GLU A 106 -8.39 5.30 -12.04
C GLU A 106 -9.47 4.43 -11.39
N ARG A 107 -9.15 3.20 -10.96
CA ARG A 107 -10.09 2.35 -10.21
C ARG A 107 -10.57 3.03 -8.94
N ILE A 108 -9.67 3.54 -8.10
CA ILE A 108 -10.02 4.23 -6.85
C ILE A 108 -10.84 5.50 -7.14
N SER A 109 -10.40 6.30 -8.12
CA SER A 109 -11.10 7.52 -8.51
C SER A 109 -12.53 7.23 -8.99
N SER A 110 -12.73 6.15 -9.75
CA SER A 110 -14.07 5.74 -10.22
C SER A 110 -15.00 5.32 -9.08
N ARG A 111 -14.47 4.70 -8.02
CA ARG A 111 -15.24 4.26 -6.85
C ARG A 111 -15.61 5.43 -5.93
N LEU A 112 -14.80 6.48 -5.90
CA LEU A 112 -15.06 7.71 -5.14
C LEU A 112 -16.13 8.63 -5.77
N ASN A 113 -16.32 8.54 -7.09
CA ASN A 113 -17.28 9.36 -7.83
C ASN A 113 -18.65 8.67 -8.03
N ARG A 114 -18.88 7.50 -7.39
CA ARG A 114 -20.14 6.77 -7.38
C ARG A 114 -20.85 6.97 -6.04
#